data_AF-A0A2X0XXD9-F1
#
_entry.id   AF-A0A2X0XXD9-F1
#
_cell.length_a   1.000
_cell.length_b   1.000
_cell.length_c   1.000
_cell.angle_alpha   90.00
_cell.angle_beta   90.00
_cell.angle_gamma   90.00
#
_symmetry.space_group_name_H-M   'P 1'
#
loop_
_entity.id
_entity.type
_entity.pdbx_description
1 polymer ?
#
loop_
_entity_poly.entity_id
_entity_poly.type
_entity_poly.pdbx_seq_one_letter_code
_entity_poly.pdbx_strand_id
1 'polypeptide(L)'
;MTNYQSTASKATEHNDMFYIITQMIKDFKWMRNEVQRLQKLLYGHSLPIQNWGVAQYGVEAAMPKGSKGKSMTELKRIESLEEKRNNRLRRYETEVYLLETLGDTLQNETQKVIYDCLLEGMTYREIGLHLMISKDNVQKQRKEIIQQLIENEQMETFLLYGEFD
;
A
#
# COMPACT_ATOMS: atom_id res chain seq x y z
N MET A 1 -1.81 -39.30 11.84
CA MET A 1 -0.91 -38.27 12.42
C MET A 1 -0.59 -37.12 11.44
N THR A 2 -1.24 -37.03 10.27
CA THR A 2 -0.91 -36.08 9.20
C THR A 2 -1.70 -34.76 9.21
N ASN A 3 -2.88 -34.69 9.85
CA ASN A 3 -3.72 -33.47 9.85
C ASN A 3 -3.26 -32.37 10.83
N TYR A 4 -2.45 -32.71 11.84
CA TYR A 4 -2.06 -31.74 12.87
C TYR A 4 -0.91 -30.83 12.42
N GLN A 5 0.01 -31.35 11.59
CA GLN A 5 1.12 -30.55 11.05
C GLN A 5 0.64 -29.58 9.95
N SER A 6 -0.35 -29.97 9.15
CA SER A 6 -0.91 -29.10 8.09
C SER A 6 -1.72 -27.93 8.67
N THR A 7 -2.43 -28.13 9.78
CA THR A 7 -3.22 -27.07 10.43
C THR A 7 -2.34 -26.04 11.15
N ALA A 8 -1.24 -26.49 11.76
CA ALA A 8 -0.26 -25.60 12.41
C ALA A 8 0.51 -24.71 11.41
N SER A 9 0.83 -25.22 10.22
CA SER A 9 1.47 -24.41 9.15
C SER A 9 0.56 -23.29 8.70
N LYS A 10 -0.69 -23.60 8.37
CA LYS A 10 -1.68 -22.62 7.88
C LYS A 10 -2.00 -21.54 8.91
N ALA A 11 -2.06 -21.89 10.20
CA ALA A 11 -2.26 -20.92 11.27
C ALA A 11 -1.09 -19.94 11.41
N THR A 12 0.14 -20.38 11.12
CA THR A 12 1.34 -19.54 11.16
C THR A 12 1.35 -18.56 9.99
N GLU A 13 1.11 -19.06 8.77
CA GLU A 13 0.96 -18.25 7.55
C GLU A 13 -0.12 -17.17 7.70
N HIS A 14 -1.27 -17.53 8.28
CA HIS A 14 -2.36 -16.58 8.53
C HIS A 14 -1.97 -15.46 9.49
N ASN A 15 -1.25 -15.78 10.57
CA ASN A 15 -0.75 -14.77 11.51
C ASN A 15 0.28 -13.84 10.85
N ASP A 16 1.13 -14.38 9.98
CA ASP A 16 2.12 -13.60 9.22
C ASP A 16 1.42 -12.63 8.25
N MET A 17 0.41 -13.11 7.50
CA MET A 17 -0.41 -12.26 6.64
C MET A 17 -1.12 -11.16 7.42
N PHE A 18 -1.73 -11.50 8.57
CA PHE A 18 -2.37 -10.53 9.45
C PHE A 18 -1.39 -9.44 9.91
N TYR A 19 -0.16 -9.84 10.24
CA TYR A 19 0.89 -8.90 10.61
C TYR A 19 1.30 -8.00 9.45
N ILE A 20 1.52 -8.55 8.25
CA ILE A 20 1.91 -7.80 7.05
C ILE A 20 0.86 -6.74 6.72
N ILE A 21 -0.40 -7.12 6.60
CA ILE A 21 -1.50 -6.20 6.28
C ILE A 21 -1.64 -5.12 7.34
N THR A 22 -1.47 -5.49 8.62
CA THR A 22 -1.45 -4.52 9.71
C THR A 22 -0.37 -3.45 9.53
N GLN A 23 0.83 -3.83 9.08
CA GLN A 23 1.90 -2.87 8.83
C GLN A 23 1.58 -2.02 7.59
N MET A 24 1.12 -2.63 6.50
CA MET A 24 0.72 -1.90 5.29
C MET A 24 -0.31 -0.80 5.59
N ILE A 25 -1.35 -1.08 6.38
CA ILE A 25 -2.35 -0.09 6.80
C ILE A 25 -1.72 1.05 7.61
N LYS A 26 -0.80 0.74 8.54
CA LYS A 26 -0.10 1.77 9.33
C LYS A 26 0.81 2.64 8.47
N ASP A 27 1.48 2.00 7.51
CA ASP A 27 2.47 2.62 6.65
C ASP A 27 1.83 3.47 5.55
N PHE A 28 0.58 3.18 5.22
CA PHE A 28 -0.20 3.85 4.18
C PHE A 28 -0.05 5.37 4.19
N LYS A 29 -0.25 6.02 5.34
CA LYS A 29 -0.24 7.50 5.42
C LYS A 29 1.10 8.09 5.00
N TRP A 30 2.21 7.56 5.52
CA TRP A 30 3.53 8.10 5.15
C TRP A 30 3.91 7.69 3.73
N MET A 31 3.51 6.49 3.31
CA MET A 31 3.77 5.98 1.97
C MET A 31 3.06 6.82 0.91
N ARG A 32 1.80 7.18 1.12
CA ARG A 32 1.04 8.11 0.27
C ARG A 32 1.73 9.47 0.16
N ASN A 33 2.23 10.01 1.27
CA ASN A 33 2.98 11.27 1.25
C ASN A 33 4.31 11.13 0.49
N GLU A 34 4.98 10.00 0.61
CA GLU A 34 6.24 9.71 -0.09
C GLU A 34 6.03 9.52 -1.59
N VAL A 35 4.95 8.86 -2.02
CA VAL A 35 4.53 8.80 -3.42
C VAL A 35 4.35 10.20 -3.98
N GLN A 36 3.59 11.07 -3.30
CA GLN A 36 3.40 12.45 -3.74
C GLN A 36 4.72 13.22 -3.86
N ARG A 37 5.65 13.00 -2.91
CA ARG A 37 6.98 13.64 -2.93
C ARG A 37 7.82 13.13 -4.11
N LEU A 38 7.82 11.82 -4.35
CA LEU A 38 8.57 11.18 -5.43
C LEU A 38 8.02 11.54 -6.81
N GLN A 39 6.70 11.54 -6.99
CA GLN A 39 6.04 12.01 -8.21
C GLN A 39 6.42 13.46 -8.52
N LYS A 40 6.37 14.35 -7.52
CA LYS A 40 6.82 15.75 -7.71
C LYS A 40 8.29 15.84 -8.09
N LEU A 41 9.15 15.00 -7.51
CA LEU A 41 10.59 14.98 -7.80
C LEU A 41 10.89 14.48 -9.22
N LEU A 42 10.16 13.47 -9.69
CA LEU A 42 10.40 12.80 -10.98
C LEU A 42 9.66 13.48 -12.14
N TYR A 43 8.40 13.87 -11.92
CA TYR A 43 7.49 14.37 -12.95
C TYR A 43 7.17 15.88 -12.82
N GLY A 44 7.60 16.53 -11.74
CA GLY A 44 7.29 17.94 -11.46
C GLY A 44 5.86 18.21 -10.97
N HIS A 45 5.02 17.18 -10.89
CA HIS A 45 3.64 17.24 -10.40
C HIS A 45 3.28 15.93 -9.70
N SER A 46 2.17 15.91 -8.95
CA SER A 46 1.64 14.69 -8.34
C SER A 46 0.24 14.43 -8.89
N LEU A 47 -0.06 13.16 -9.08
CA LEU A 47 -1.32 12.69 -9.66
C LEU A 47 -2.22 12.12 -8.57
N PRO A 48 -3.54 12.39 -8.62
CA PRO A 48 -4.50 11.69 -7.78
C PRO A 48 -4.42 10.18 -8.01
N ILE A 49 -4.60 9.41 -6.94
CA ILE A 49 -4.54 7.94 -6.95
C ILE A 49 -5.55 7.35 -7.95
N GLN A 50 -6.74 7.96 -8.02
CA GLN A 50 -7.83 7.56 -8.92
C GLN A 50 -7.44 7.61 -10.41
N ASN A 51 -6.37 8.33 -10.76
CA ASN A 51 -5.95 8.52 -12.15
C ASN A 51 -4.79 7.59 -12.56
N TRP A 52 -4.28 6.75 -11.66
CA TRP A 52 -3.11 5.90 -11.93
C TRP A 52 -3.39 4.81 -12.97
N GLY A 53 -4.61 4.26 -13.04
CA GLY A 53 -4.99 3.21 -14.01
C GLY A 53 -5.20 3.69 -15.45
N VAL A 54 -5.39 5.01 -15.67
CA VAL A 54 -5.54 5.60 -17.03
C VAL A 54 -4.19 6.09 -17.56
N ALA A 55 -3.27 6.33 -16.65
CA ALA A 55 -1.99 6.93 -16.94
C ALA A 55 -0.91 5.90 -16.67
N GLN A 56 -0.80 4.95 -17.59
CA GLN A 56 0.40 4.14 -17.79
C GLN A 56 1.52 5.13 -18.18
N TYR A 57 2.05 5.88 -17.20
CA TYR A 57 3.19 6.74 -17.41
C TYR A 57 4.37 5.82 -17.62
N GLY A 58 4.55 5.55 -18.92
CA GLY A 58 5.52 4.66 -19.43
C GLY A 58 6.89 5.05 -18.93
N VAL A 59 7.73 4.03 -18.94
CA VAL A 59 9.19 4.08 -18.94
C VAL A 59 9.77 5.32 -19.67
N GLU A 60 9.05 5.91 -20.62
CA GLU A 60 9.41 7.13 -21.35
C GLU A 60 9.37 8.45 -20.56
N ALA A 61 8.47 8.64 -19.58
CA ALA A 61 8.41 9.89 -18.79
C ALA A 61 9.56 10.00 -17.76
N ALA A 62 10.19 8.87 -17.45
CA ALA A 62 11.32 8.76 -16.55
C ALA A 62 12.69 8.91 -17.24
N MET A 63 12.74 9.03 -18.58
CA MET A 63 14.01 9.18 -19.28
C MET A 63 14.65 10.54 -18.94
N PRO A 64 15.90 10.56 -18.44
CA PRO A 64 16.58 11.80 -18.12
C PRO A 64 16.79 12.62 -19.39
N LYS A 65 16.37 13.89 -19.36
CA LYS A 65 16.72 14.85 -20.43
C LYS A 65 18.24 14.94 -20.50
N GLY A 66 18.82 14.55 -21.63
CA GLY A 66 20.27 14.44 -21.82
C GLY A 66 21.00 15.69 -21.34
N SER A 67 21.88 15.52 -20.34
CA SER A 67 22.63 16.63 -19.75
C SER A 67 23.93 16.87 -20.53
N LYS A 68 24.04 18.02 -21.19
CA LYS A 68 25.29 18.45 -21.84
C LYS A 68 26.31 18.82 -20.76
N GLY A 69 27.46 18.15 -20.75
CA GLY A 69 28.63 18.52 -19.94
C GLY A 69 28.96 17.65 -18.71
N LYS A 70 28.29 16.51 -18.50
CA LYS A 70 28.63 15.57 -17.42
C LYS A 70 29.57 14.46 -17.89
N SER A 71 30.49 14.04 -17.00
CA SER A 71 31.35 12.87 -17.22
C SER A 71 30.53 11.58 -17.24
N MET A 72 30.97 10.56 -18.00
CA MET A 72 30.30 9.26 -18.08
C MET A 72 30.07 8.58 -16.72
N THR A 73 30.98 8.77 -15.76
CA THR A 73 30.83 8.21 -14.41
C THR A 73 29.71 8.89 -13.62
N GLU A 74 29.56 10.20 -13.79
CA GLU A 74 28.52 10.99 -13.14
C GLU A 74 27.14 10.66 -13.73
N LEU A 75 27.07 10.47 -15.05
CA LEU A 75 25.85 10.03 -15.74
C LEU A 75 25.35 8.68 -15.22
N LYS A 76 26.24 7.67 -15.13
CA LYS A 76 25.89 6.34 -14.60
C LYS A 76 25.40 6.38 -13.15
N ARG A 77 26.00 7.26 -12.33
CA ARG A 77 25.59 7.42 -10.93
C ARG A 77 24.18 8.01 -10.82
N ILE A 78 23.87 9.02 -11.64
CA ILE A 78 22.56 9.66 -11.67
C ILE A 78 21.50 8.67 -12.13
N GLU A 79 21.76 7.94 -13.21
CA GLU A 79 20.87 6.90 -13.74
C GLU A 79 20.51 5.86 -12.67
N SER A 80 21.50 5.33 -11.94
CA SER A 80 21.27 4.38 -10.85
C SER A 80 20.43 4.96 -9.70
N LEU A 81 20.56 6.27 -9.41
CA LEU A 81 19.77 6.92 -8.37
C LEU A 81 18.31 7.14 -8.81
N GLU A 82 18.11 7.52 -10.07
CA GLU A 82 16.79 7.68 -10.68
C GLU A 82 16.07 6.34 -10.75
N GLU A 83 16.75 5.27 -11.17
CA GLU A 83 16.22 3.91 -11.17
C GLU A 83 15.78 3.47 -9.78
N LYS A 84 16.61 3.68 -8.75
CA LYS A 84 16.25 3.36 -7.36
C LYS A 84 15.02 4.13 -6.86
N ARG A 85 14.86 5.39 -7.29
CA ARG A 85 13.69 6.22 -6.94
C ARG A 85 12.45 5.74 -7.66
N ASN A 86 12.57 5.39 -8.95
CA ASN A 86 11.47 4.84 -9.75
C ASN A 86 11.00 3.51 -9.20
N ASN A 87 11.92 2.60 -8.86
CA ASN A 87 11.57 1.29 -8.29
C ASN A 87 10.86 1.45 -6.94
N ARG A 88 11.33 2.38 -6.11
CA ARG A 88 10.67 2.72 -4.85
C ARG A 88 9.27 3.32 -5.08
N LEU A 89 9.16 4.25 -6.03
CA LEU A 89 7.89 4.88 -6.38
C LEU A 89 6.87 3.83 -6.82
N ARG A 90 7.23 2.96 -7.78
CA ARG A 90 6.37 1.88 -8.27
C ARG A 90 5.86 1.00 -7.14
N ARG A 91 6.76 0.54 -6.26
CA ARG A 91 6.37 -0.30 -5.12
C ARG A 91 5.34 0.41 -4.23
N TYR A 92 5.59 1.65 -3.87
CA TYR A 92 4.67 2.41 -3.02
C TYR A 92 3.35 2.75 -3.71
N GLU A 93 3.36 3.06 -5.00
CA GLU A 93 2.14 3.25 -5.78
C GLU A 93 1.30 1.98 -5.79
N THR A 94 1.91 0.82 -6.02
CA THR A 94 1.24 -0.47 -5.97
C THR A 94 0.57 -0.73 -4.61
N GLU A 95 1.32 -0.57 -3.52
CA GLU A 95 0.81 -0.81 -2.16
C GLU A 95 -0.31 0.18 -1.77
N VAL A 96 -0.15 1.47 -2.12
CA VAL A 96 -1.18 2.51 -1.85
C VAL A 96 -2.43 2.25 -2.67
N TYR A 97 -2.29 1.93 -3.96
CA TYR A 97 -3.41 1.67 -4.85
C TYR A 97 -4.23 0.49 -4.35
N LEU A 98 -3.56 -0.61 -4.01
CA LEU A 98 -4.19 -1.80 -3.47
C LEU A 98 -5.04 -1.47 -2.24
N LEU A 99 -4.46 -0.81 -1.24
CA LEU A 99 -5.18 -0.48 0.00
C LEU A 99 -6.40 0.41 -0.25
N GLU A 100 -6.29 1.42 -1.12
CA GLU A 100 -7.44 2.26 -1.48
C GLU A 100 -8.54 1.43 -2.16
N THR A 101 -8.20 0.56 -3.12
CA THR A 101 -9.21 -0.26 -3.82
C THR A 101 -9.88 -1.30 -2.94
N LEU A 102 -9.18 -1.81 -1.91
CA LEU A 102 -9.74 -2.80 -1.00
C LEU A 102 -10.80 -2.24 -0.07
N GLY A 103 -10.72 -0.96 0.27
CA GLY A 103 -11.76 -0.27 1.06
C GLY A 103 -13.14 -0.43 0.43
N ASP A 104 -13.22 -0.40 -0.92
CA ASP A 104 -14.46 -0.56 -1.67
C ASP A 104 -15.07 -1.96 -1.57
N THR A 105 -14.26 -2.98 -1.25
CA THR A 105 -14.70 -4.39 -1.16
C THR A 105 -15.36 -4.72 0.18
N LEU A 106 -15.20 -3.87 1.19
CA LEU A 106 -15.80 -4.04 2.51
C LEU A 106 -17.33 -3.93 2.42
N GLN A 107 -18.04 -4.88 3.03
CA GLN A 107 -19.50 -4.97 2.90
C GLN A 107 -20.25 -3.96 3.79
N ASN A 108 -19.66 -3.58 4.93
CA ASN A 108 -20.32 -2.74 5.93
C ASN A 108 -19.81 -1.29 5.88
N GLU A 109 -20.72 -0.34 5.72
CA GLU A 109 -20.42 1.10 5.74
C GLU A 109 -19.66 1.55 6.99
N THR A 110 -20.01 1.00 8.16
CA THR A 110 -19.27 1.30 9.40
C THR A 110 -17.82 0.80 9.33
N GLN A 111 -17.60 -0.36 8.72
CA GLN A 111 -16.26 -0.92 8.54
C GLN A 111 -15.45 -0.12 7.52
N LYS A 112 -16.07 0.40 6.45
CA LYS A 112 -15.43 1.33 5.50
C LYS A 112 -14.93 2.58 6.22
N VAL A 113 -15.79 3.23 7.01
CA VAL A 113 -15.38 4.43 7.77
C VAL A 113 -14.25 4.12 8.76
N ILE A 114 -14.32 2.98 9.48
CA ILE A 114 -13.22 2.55 10.36
C ILE A 114 -11.94 2.36 9.55
N TYR A 115 -12.02 1.72 8.39
CA TYR A 115 -10.88 1.47 7.51
C TYR A 115 -10.25 2.77 7.01
N ASP A 116 -11.06 3.72 6.52
CA ASP A 116 -10.60 5.04 6.09
C ASP A 116 -9.86 5.77 7.22
N CYS A 117 -10.43 5.79 8.42
CA CYS A 117 -9.77 6.39 9.58
C CYS A 117 -8.45 5.68 9.95
N LEU A 118 -8.36 4.36 9.77
CA LEU A 118 -7.12 3.62 10.00
C LEU A 118 -6.04 4.02 8.98
N LEU A 119 -6.40 4.14 7.70
CA LEU A 119 -5.50 4.61 6.63
C LEU A 119 -5.05 6.06 6.87
N GLU A 120 -5.92 6.92 7.38
CA GLU A 120 -5.58 8.28 7.81
C GLU A 120 -4.67 8.32 9.05
N GLY A 121 -4.41 7.18 9.68
CA GLY A 121 -3.55 7.04 10.86
C GLY A 121 -4.21 7.51 12.16
N MET A 122 -5.54 7.54 12.23
CA MET A 122 -6.25 7.85 13.47
C MET A 122 -6.06 6.73 14.50
N THR A 123 -5.96 7.11 15.77
CA THR A 123 -5.89 6.15 16.88
C THR A 123 -7.26 5.52 17.13
N TYR A 124 -7.29 4.32 17.71
CA TYR A 124 -8.56 3.65 18.04
C TYR A 124 -9.46 4.47 18.98
N ARG A 125 -8.87 5.36 19.79
CA ARG A 125 -9.63 6.27 20.65
C ARG A 125 -10.31 7.36 19.83
N GLU A 126 -9.60 7.96 18.88
CA GLU A 126 -10.17 8.97 17.99
C GLU A 126 -11.27 8.38 17.10
N ILE A 127 -11.05 7.18 16.56
CA ILE A 127 -12.07 6.46 15.78
C ILE A 127 -13.31 6.16 16.63
N GLY A 128 -13.11 5.68 17.86
CA GLY A 128 -14.21 5.41 18.78
C GLY A 128 -15.01 6.66 19.13
N LEU A 129 -14.34 7.80 19.30
CA LEU A 129 -15.01 9.09 19.50
C LEU A 129 -15.77 9.55 18.25
N HIS A 130 -15.19 9.38 17.05
CA HIS A 130 -15.81 9.75 15.78
C HIS A 130 -17.10 8.97 15.52
N LEU A 131 -17.08 7.66 15.80
CA LEU A 131 -18.21 6.74 15.55
C LEU A 131 -19.11 6.51 16.77
N MET A 132 -18.84 7.16 17.90
CA MET A 132 -19.54 6.96 19.19
C MET A 132 -19.56 5.50 19.66
N ILE A 133 -18.46 4.76 19.45
CA ILE A 133 -18.30 3.37 19.89
C ILE A 133 -17.08 3.23 20.81
N SER A 134 -17.03 2.13 21.56
CA SER A 134 -15.86 1.85 22.41
C SER A 134 -14.62 1.52 21.58
N LYS A 135 -13.44 1.87 22.11
CA LYS A 135 -12.14 1.47 21.55
C LYS A 135 -12.06 -0.04 21.29
N ASP A 136 -12.63 -0.85 22.20
CA ASP A 136 -12.58 -2.30 22.08
C ASP A 136 -13.43 -2.80 20.90
N ASN A 137 -14.56 -2.12 20.63
CA ASN A 137 -15.36 -2.40 19.44
C ASN A 137 -14.59 -2.03 18.17
N VAL A 138 -13.90 -0.88 18.13
CA VAL A 138 -13.00 -0.53 17.01
C VAL A 138 -11.93 -1.61 16.81
N GLN A 139 -11.31 -2.09 17.88
CA GLN A 139 -10.29 -3.13 17.80
C GLN A 139 -10.84 -4.47 17.28
N LYS A 140 -12.07 -4.81 17.66
CA LYS A 140 -12.79 -5.98 17.12
C LYS A 140 -13.06 -5.81 15.63
N GLN A 141 -13.65 -4.69 15.23
CA GLN A 141 -13.97 -4.37 13.83
C GLN A 141 -12.71 -4.36 12.96
N ARG A 142 -11.59 -3.80 13.46
CA ARG A 142 -10.30 -3.87 12.75
C ARG A 142 -9.85 -5.30 12.46
N LYS A 143 -10.02 -6.22 13.41
CA LYS A 143 -9.64 -7.64 13.19
C LYS A 143 -10.52 -8.26 12.10
N GLU A 144 -11.82 -7.98 12.13
CA GLU A 144 -12.77 -8.44 11.11
C GLU A 144 -12.46 -7.86 9.72
N ILE A 145 -12.09 -6.58 9.65
CA ILE A 145 -11.64 -5.93 8.41
C ILE A 145 -10.40 -6.64 7.86
N ILE A 146 -9.35 -6.81 8.67
CA ILE A 146 -8.12 -7.47 8.21
C ILE A 146 -8.41 -8.91 7.77
N GLN A 147 -9.32 -9.62 8.44
CA GLN A 147 -9.73 -10.96 8.02
C GLN A 147 -10.37 -10.95 6.62
N GLN A 148 -11.28 -10.01 6.35
CA GLN A 148 -11.89 -9.85 5.02
C GLN A 148 -10.84 -9.51 3.95
N LEU A 149 -9.82 -8.71 4.30
CA LEU A 149 -8.73 -8.39 3.38
C LEU A 149 -7.85 -9.59 3.06
N ILE A 150 -7.57 -10.47 4.02
CA ILE A 150 -6.81 -11.71 3.78
C ILE A 150 -7.55 -12.63 2.81
N GLU A 151 -8.88 -12.66 2.89
CA GLU A 151 -9.74 -13.50 2.04
C GLU A 151 -9.96 -12.90 0.64
N ASN A 152 -9.45 -11.69 0.37
CA ASN A 152 -9.58 -11.02 -0.92
C ASN A 152 -8.52 -11.52 -1.92
N GLU A 153 -8.96 -11.93 -3.12
CA GLU A 153 -8.11 -12.47 -4.19
C GLU A 153 -7.01 -11.50 -4.64
N GLN A 154 -7.28 -10.18 -4.68
CA GLN A 154 -6.30 -9.16 -5.05
C GLN A 154 -5.18 -9.07 -4.01
N MET A 155 -5.52 -9.17 -2.72
CA MET A 155 -4.53 -9.21 -1.64
C MET A 155 -3.70 -10.48 -1.69
N GLU A 156 -4.32 -11.64 -1.89
CA GLU A 156 -3.60 -12.91 -2.01
C GLU A 156 -2.59 -12.86 -3.16
N THR A 157 -3.03 -12.40 -4.33
CA THR A 157 -2.17 -12.24 -5.52
C THR A 157 -0.99 -11.32 -5.22
N PHE A 158 -1.23 -10.17 -4.59
CA PHE A 158 -0.17 -9.25 -4.21
C PHE A 158 0.84 -9.85 -3.23
N LEU A 159 0.36 -10.59 -2.22
CA LEU A 159 1.23 -11.21 -1.22
C LEU A 159 2.10 -12.33 -1.80
N LEU A 160 1.60 -13.05 -2.81
CA LEU A 160 2.31 -14.15 -3.46
C LEU A 160 3.33 -13.68 -4.51
N TYR A 161 2.96 -12.67 -5.31
CA TYR A 161 3.71 -12.29 -6.51
C TYR A 161 4.32 -10.88 -6.45
N GLY A 162 3.79 -10.00 -5.60
CA GLY A 162 4.28 -8.63 -5.43
C GLY A 162 3.89 -7.65 -6.54
N GLU A 163 3.04 -8.06 -7.50
CA GLU A 163 2.60 -7.26 -8.64
C GLU A 163 1.09 -7.44 -8.89
N PHE A 164 0.46 -6.44 -9.53
CA PHE A 164 -0.88 -6.54 -10.15
C PHE A 164 -0.70 -6.51 -11.66
N ASP A 165 -1.34 -7.46 -12.35
CA ASP A 165 -1.48 -7.44 -13.82
C ASP A 165 -2.53 -6.42 -14.28
#